data_AF-A0A950J6K9-F1
#
_entry.id   AF-A0A950J6K9-F1
#
_cell.length_a   1.000
_cell.length_b   1.000
_cell.length_c   1.000
_cell.angle_alpha   90.00
_cell.angle_beta   90.00
_cell.angle_gamma   90.00
#
_symmetry.space_group_name_H-M   'P 1'
#
loop_
_entity.id
_entity.type
_entity.pdbx_description
1 polymer ?
#
loop_
_entity_poly.entity_id
_entity_poly.type
_entity_poly.pdbx_seq_one_letter_code
_entity_poly.pdbx_strand_id
1 'polypeptide(L)'
;MSLEADDTRQYLDHPLANGSSTLVQWLERASFAYDFDRNTSLVFGVRRYFGPPPIPNGGSTCFVPRPDDPNALGFCPNVSLAFYKRMPHDELYVIYGNASANTTVPQFLIKYIHYFGAEKGI
;
A
#
# COMPACT_ATOMS: atom_id res chain seq x y z
N MET A 1 -5.67 3.76 -14.83
CA MET A 1 -6.44 3.57 -13.58
C MET A 1 -6.61 2.08 -13.34
N SER A 2 -6.49 1.63 -12.09
CA SER A 2 -6.72 0.24 -11.69
C SER A 2 -7.62 0.18 -10.46
N LEU A 3 -8.55 -0.77 -10.45
CA LEU A 3 -9.35 -1.13 -9.28
C LEU A 3 -9.22 -2.63 -9.09
N GLU A 4 -9.04 -3.06 -7.84
CA GLU A 4 -8.96 -4.47 -7.51
C GLU A 4 -9.57 -4.74 -6.13
N ALA A 5 -10.28 -5.85 -6.07
CA ALA A 5 -10.79 -6.45 -4.85
C ALA A 5 -10.44 -7.93 -4.90
N ASP A 6 -9.89 -8.45 -3.81
CA ASP A 6 -9.48 -9.85 -3.69
C ASP A 6 -9.78 -10.35 -2.27
N ASP A 7 -9.94 -11.66 -2.12
CA ASP A 7 -10.11 -12.32 -0.83
C ASP A 7 -9.14 -13.48 -0.65
N THR A 8 -8.39 -13.44 0.45
CA THR A 8 -7.52 -14.53 0.88
C THR A 8 -8.25 -15.34 1.94
N ARG A 9 -8.47 -16.63 1.65
CA ARG A 9 -9.07 -17.58 2.60
C ARG A 9 -8.05 -18.56 3.13
N GLN A 10 -8.02 -18.72 4.43
CA GLN A 10 -7.27 -19.77 5.11
C GLN A 10 -8.24 -20.70 5.82
N TYR A 11 -8.13 -22.00 5.53
CA TYR A 11 -8.81 -23.05 6.26
C TYR A 11 -7.86 -23.62 7.31
N LEU A 12 -8.37 -23.84 8.51
CA LEU A 12 -7.63 -24.36 9.65
C LEU A 12 -8.07 -25.79 9.93
N ASP A 13 -7.11 -26.72 10.00
CA ASP A 13 -7.39 -28.12 10.37
C ASP A 13 -7.89 -28.25 11.81
N HIS A 14 -7.48 -27.32 12.67
CA HIS A 14 -7.95 -27.19 14.05
C HIS A 14 -8.60 -25.82 14.24
N PRO A 15 -9.88 -25.76 14.66
CA PRO A 15 -10.56 -24.50 14.93
C PRO A 15 -9.84 -23.67 15.99
N LEU A 16 -9.91 -22.36 15.87
CA LEU A 16 -9.48 -21.42 16.90
C LEU A 16 -10.32 -21.59 18.18
N ALA A 17 -9.87 -20.99 19.29
CA ALA A 17 -10.58 -21.04 20.58
C ALA A 17 -12.04 -20.52 20.52
N ASN A 18 -12.37 -19.70 19.52
CA ASN A 18 -13.72 -19.21 19.25
C ASN A 18 -14.55 -20.13 18.33
N GLY A 19 -14.04 -21.32 17.96
CA GLY A 19 -14.71 -22.27 17.07
C GLY A 19 -14.58 -21.97 15.58
N SER A 20 -13.87 -20.90 15.18
CA SER A 20 -13.67 -20.59 13.77
C SER A 20 -12.62 -21.51 13.13
N SER A 21 -12.99 -22.16 12.03
CA SER A 21 -12.09 -22.98 11.20
C SER A 21 -11.69 -22.28 9.89
N THR A 22 -12.13 -21.04 9.66
CA THR A 22 -11.83 -20.29 8.43
C THR A 22 -11.53 -18.83 8.76
N LEU A 23 -10.42 -18.33 8.22
CA LEU A 23 -10.06 -16.91 8.25
C LEU A 23 -10.17 -16.34 6.84
N VAL A 24 -10.83 -15.19 6.71
CA VAL A 24 -10.98 -14.49 5.44
C VAL A 24 -10.45 -13.08 5.59
N GLN A 25 -9.52 -12.70 4.72
CA GLN A 25 -9.00 -11.35 4.63
C GLN A 25 -9.31 -10.78 3.25
N TRP A 26 -9.88 -9.59 3.23
CA TRP A 26 -10.20 -8.86 2.01
C TRP A 26 -9.15 -7.80 1.73
N LEU A 27 -8.67 -7.77 0.50
CA LEU A 27 -7.85 -6.70 -0.06
C LEU A 27 -8.72 -5.86 -0.97
N GLU A 28 -8.71 -4.54 -0.77
CA GLU A 28 -9.26 -3.61 -1.74
C GLU A 28 -8.22 -2.54 -2.07
N ARG A 29 -8.00 -2.27 -3.35
CA ARG A 29 -7.07 -1.23 -3.81
C ARG A 29 -7.59 -0.49 -5.02
N ALA A 30 -7.31 0.80 -5.04
CA ALA A 30 -7.53 1.66 -6.19
C ALA A 30 -6.25 2.46 -6.45
N SER A 31 -5.86 2.54 -7.72
CA SER A 31 -4.73 3.36 -8.12
C SER A 31 -5.03 4.17 -9.38
N PHE A 32 -4.48 5.36 -9.40
CA PHE A 32 -4.58 6.30 -10.50
C PHE A 32 -3.17 6.75 -10.88
N ALA A 33 -2.80 6.51 -12.13
CA ALA A 33 -1.56 6.99 -12.72
C ALA A 33 -1.93 7.95 -13.84
N TYR A 34 -1.26 9.09 -13.88
CA TYR A 34 -1.47 10.15 -14.86
C TYR A 34 -0.13 10.69 -15.33
N ASP A 35 0.11 10.55 -16.62
CA ASP A 35 1.27 11.12 -17.31
C ASP A 35 0.83 12.44 -17.95
N PHE A 36 1.39 13.56 -17.46
CA PHE A 36 1.10 14.88 -18.03
C PHE A 36 1.80 15.05 -19.38
N ASP A 37 3.04 14.55 -19.46
CA ASP A 37 3.88 14.54 -20.65
C ASP A 37 4.92 13.40 -20.53
N ARG A 38 5.86 13.30 -21.49
CA ARG A 38 6.92 12.28 -21.48
C ARG A 38 7.87 12.39 -20.27
N ASN A 39 7.88 13.51 -19.59
CA ASN A 39 8.82 13.86 -18.53
C ASN A 39 8.17 13.96 -17.15
N THR A 40 6.84 13.95 -17.05
CA THR A 40 6.12 14.26 -15.82
C THR A 40 5.01 13.25 -15.59
N SER A 41 5.04 12.57 -14.45
CA SER A 41 4.02 11.60 -14.05
C SER A 41 3.64 11.72 -12.59
N LEU A 42 2.39 11.37 -12.29
CA LEU A 42 1.83 11.31 -10.96
C LEU A 42 1.13 9.98 -10.78
N VAL A 43 1.39 9.33 -9.65
CA VAL A 43 0.72 8.11 -9.22
C VAL A 43 0.15 8.33 -7.82
N PHE A 44 -1.12 8.00 -7.67
CA PHE A 44 -1.83 8.00 -6.40
C PHE A 44 -2.43 6.62 -6.16
N GLY A 45 -2.28 6.10 -4.95
CA GLY A 45 -2.77 4.78 -4.59
C GLY A 45 -3.38 4.77 -3.21
N VAL A 46 -4.53 4.12 -3.10
CA VAL A 46 -5.17 3.78 -1.83
C VAL A 46 -5.37 2.27 -1.76
N ARG A 47 -5.13 1.70 -0.59
CA ARG A 47 -5.33 0.28 -0.31
C ARG A 47 -5.89 0.11 1.08
N ARG A 48 -6.74 -0.90 1.28
CA ARG A 48 -7.11 -1.39 2.61
C ARG A 48 -7.07 -2.91 2.66
N TYR A 49 -6.60 -3.42 3.79
CA TYR A 49 -6.88 -4.78 4.23
C TYR A 49 -7.96 -4.76 5.30
N PHE A 50 -8.89 -5.70 5.22
CA PHE A 50 -9.96 -5.88 6.20
C PHE A 50 -10.10 -7.36 6.54
N GLY A 51 -10.39 -7.68 7.80
CA GLY A 51 -10.58 -9.05 8.28
C GLY A 51 -9.39 -9.60 9.09
N PRO A 52 -9.58 -10.77 9.74
CA PRO A 52 -8.54 -11.39 10.54
C PRO A 52 -7.35 -11.82 9.68
N PRO A 53 -6.11 -11.61 10.13
CA PRO A 53 -4.92 -12.00 9.37
C PRO A 53 -4.72 -13.53 9.39
N PRO A 54 -4.19 -14.12 8.31
CA PRO A 54 -3.91 -15.56 8.26
C PRO A 54 -2.77 -15.96 9.21
N ILE A 55 -2.93 -17.00 10.02
CA ILE A 55 -1.95 -17.49 11.01
C ILE A 55 -0.99 -18.57 10.44
N PRO A 56 0.20 -18.82 11.01
CA PRO A 56 0.84 -18.15 12.17
C PRO A 56 1.54 -16.83 11.80
N ASN A 57 1.73 -16.56 10.50
CA ASN A 57 2.41 -15.37 9.99
C ASN A 57 1.54 -14.09 10.06
N GLY A 58 0.36 -14.19 10.67
CA GLY A 58 -0.68 -13.16 10.73
C GLY A 58 -0.42 -12.12 11.80
N GLY A 59 0.83 -11.73 11.99
CA GLY A 59 1.20 -10.54 12.77
C GLY A 59 0.77 -9.29 12.01
N SER A 60 -0.54 -9.09 11.84
CA SER A 60 -1.01 -7.81 11.32
C SER A 60 -1.02 -6.82 12.48
N THR A 61 -0.14 -5.83 12.40
CA THR A 61 -0.20 -4.61 13.23
C THR A 61 -1.35 -3.71 12.77
N CYS A 62 -2.40 -4.29 12.18
CA CYS A 62 -3.58 -3.57 11.76
C CYS A 62 -4.31 -3.07 13.00
N PHE A 63 -4.92 -1.89 12.88
CA PHE A 63 -5.72 -1.37 13.97
C PHE A 63 -6.91 -2.31 14.18
N VAL A 64 -7.00 -2.92 15.36
CA VAL A 64 -8.16 -3.69 15.80
C VAL A 64 -9.00 -2.72 16.65
N PRO A 65 -10.20 -2.30 16.20
CA PRO A 65 -11.00 -1.30 16.89
C PRO A 65 -11.35 -1.67 18.34
N ARG A 66 -11.38 -2.97 18.65
CA ARG A 66 -11.65 -3.54 19.97
C ARG A 66 -10.79 -4.78 20.17
N PRO A 67 -9.61 -4.66 20.82
CA PRO A 67 -8.71 -5.80 21.05
C PRO A 67 -9.35 -6.95 21.85
N ASP A 68 -10.43 -6.65 22.58
CA ASP A 68 -11.22 -7.53 23.43
C ASP A 68 -12.43 -8.17 22.71
N ASP A 69 -12.78 -7.69 21.51
CA ASP A 69 -13.89 -8.23 20.73
C ASP A 69 -13.37 -9.25 19.70
N PRO A 70 -13.67 -10.54 19.85
CA PRO A 70 -13.21 -11.57 18.91
C PRO A 70 -13.81 -11.42 17.49
N ASN A 71 -14.79 -10.54 17.31
CA ASN A 71 -15.38 -10.20 16.02
C ASN A 71 -14.84 -8.87 15.44
N ALA A 72 -13.96 -8.16 16.15
CA ALA A 72 -13.37 -6.94 15.63
C ALA A 72 -12.41 -7.26 14.47
N LEU A 73 -12.86 -6.93 13.26
CA LEU A 73 -12.07 -7.11 12.05
C LEU A 73 -10.94 -6.06 12.02
N GLY A 74 -9.71 -6.53 11.83
CA GLY A 74 -8.56 -5.65 11.68
C GLY A 74 -8.71 -4.75 10.46
N PHE A 75 -8.31 -3.49 10.59
CA PHE A 75 -8.35 -2.50 9.52
C PHE A 75 -6.98 -1.89 9.28
N CYS A 76 -6.49 -1.99 8.04
CA CYS A 76 -5.15 -1.55 7.63
C CYS A 76 -5.25 -0.61 6.42
N PRO A 77 -5.48 0.70 6.63
CA PRO A 77 -5.51 1.67 5.54
C PRO A 77 -4.09 2.04 5.12
N ASN A 78 -3.83 2.13 3.82
CA ASN A 78 -2.61 2.64 3.25
C ASN A 78 -2.93 3.67 2.15
N VAL A 79 -2.28 4.83 2.23
CA VAL A 79 -2.33 5.88 1.21
C VAL A 79 -0.90 6.17 0.76
N SER A 80 -0.71 6.27 -0.55
CA SER A 80 0.58 6.57 -1.16
C SER A 80 0.43 7.51 -2.34
N LEU A 81 1.45 8.35 -2.53
CA LEU A 81 1.56 9.26 -3.66
C LEU A 81 3.01 9.27 -4.15
N ALA A 82 3.21 9.27 -5.46
CA ALA A 82 4.51 9.45 -6.09
C ALA A 82 4.37 10.42 -7.26
N PHE A 83 5.19 11.45 -7.27
CA PHE A 83 5.32 12.41 -8.35
C PHE A 83 6.74 12.37 -8.89
N TYR A 84 6.84 12.41 -10.22
CA TYR A 84 8.10 12.41 -10.94
C TYR A 84 8.10 13.53 -11.98
N LYS A 85 9.21 14.27 -12.06
CA LYS A 85 9.45 15.25 -13.11
C LYS A 85 10.90 15.20 -13.58
N ARG A 86 11.10 15.07 -14.89
CA ARG A 86 12.38 15.18 -15.58
C ARG A 86 12.53 16.53 -16.24
N MET A 87 13.71 17.10 -16.11
CA MET A 87 14.19 18.32 -16.75
C MET A 87 15.52 17.98 -17.45
N PRO A 88 16.05 18.84 -18.33
CA PRO A 88 17.24 18.50 -19.13
C PRO A 88 18.46 18.02 -18.30
N HIS A 89 18.70 18.67 -17.17
CA HIS A 89 19.80 18.33 -16.25
C HIS A 89 19.33 17.85 -14.88
N ASP A 90 18.02 17.70 -14.66
CA ASP A 90 17.49 17.41 -13.33
C ASP A 90 16.38 16.35 -13.32
N GLU A 91 16.31 15.61 -12.23
CA GLU A 91 15.16 14.77 -11.89
C GLU A 91 14.67 15.08 -10.49
N LEU A 92 13.35 15.27 -10.37
CA LEU A 92 12.66 15.47 -9.11
C LEU A 92 11.70 14.31 -8.86
N TYR A 93 11.82 13.71 -7.69
CA TYR A 93 10.88 12.73 -7.16
C TYR A 93 10.32 13.25 -5.85
N VAL A 94 9.01 13.22 -5.71
CA VAL A 94 8.30 13.52 -4.45
C VAL A 94 7.42 12.33 -4.11
N ILE A 95 7.64 11.73 -2.95
CA ILE A 95 6.93 10.52 -2.52
C ILE A 95 6.32 10.79 -1.15
N TYR A 96 5.06 10.41 -0.99
CA TYR A 96 4.39 10.34 0.30
C TYR A 96 3.91 8.92 0.55
N GLY A 97 4.15 8.41 1.76
CA GLY A 97 3.79 7.07 2.17
C GLY A 97 4.71 6.00 1.59
N ASN A 98 4.34 4.74 1.85
CA ASN A 98 5.00 3.57 1.31
C ASN A 98 3.93 2.58 0.84
N ALA A 99 3.80 2.40 -0.47
CA ALA A 99 2.82 1.50 -1.07
C ALA A 99 3.04 0.01 -0.69
N SER A 100 4.26 -0.34 -0.27
CA SER A 100 4.60 -1.70 0.18
C SER A 100 4.22 -1.95 1.65
N ALA A 101 3.99 -0.90 2.44
CA ALA A 101 3.62 -1.03 3.85
C ALA A 101 2.13 -1.38 4.02
N ASN A 102 1.79 -2.23 5.00
CA ASN A 102 0.39 -2.64 5.25
C ASN A 102 -0.50 -1.49 5.71
N THR A 103 0.06 -0.52 6.42
CA THR A 103 -0.62 0.71 6.87
C THR A 103 0.06 1.95 6.30
N THR A 104 -0.64 3.09 6.33
CA THR A 104 -0.06 4.39 5.95
C THR A 104 1.06 4.74 6.92
N VAL A 105 2.27 4.84 6.39
CA VAL A 105 3.41 5.38 7.14
C VAL A 105 3.56 6.84 6.74
N PRO A 106 3.47 7.82 7.66
CA PRO A 106 3.61 9.24 7.32
C PRO A 106 5.07 9.56 7.01
N GLN A 107 5.51 9.17 5.82
CA GLN A 107 6.85 9.41 5.30
C GLN A 107 6.74 10.34 4.10
N PHE A 108 7.53 11.39 4.09
CA PHE A 108 7.61 12.33 2.98
C PHE A 108 9.06 12.39 2.51
N LEU A 109 9.29 12.02 1.26
CA LEU A 109 10.61 11.92 0.67
C LEU A 109 10.67 12.80 -0.58
N ILE A 110 11.67 13.69 -0.60
CA ILE A 110 12.04 14.44 -1.79
C ILE A 110 13.42 13.96 -2.22
N LYS A 111 13.54 13.57 -3.49
CA LYS A 111 14.83 13.24 -4.11
C LYS A 111 15.01 14.13 -5.32
N TYR A 112 16.10 14.89 -5.32
CA TYR A 112 16.52 15.71 -6.43
C TYR A 112 17.88 15.19 -6.94
N ILE A 113 17.99 14.99 -8.24
CA ILE A 113 19.20 14.52 -8.90
C ILE A 113 19.58 15.55 -9.95
N HIS A 114 20.77 16.14 -9.81
CA HIS A 114 21.36 17.02 -10.83
C HIS A 114 22.46 16.29 -11.58
N TYR A 115 22.44 16.38 -12.90
CA TYR A 115 23.42 15.77 -13.80
C TYR A 115 24.42 16.82 -14.25
N PHE A 116 25.66 16.72 -13.77
CA PHE A 116 26.77 17.53 -14.25
C PHE A 116 27.31 16.96 -15.57
N GLY A 117 27.21 17.73 -16.66
CA GLY A 117 27.69 17.31 -17.99
C GLY A 117 26.56 17.17 -19.02
N ALA A 118 26.60 16.09 -19.82
CA ALA A 118 25.62 15.82 -20.87
C ALA A 118 24.25 15.41 -20.31
N GLU A 119 23.19 15.75 -21.05
CA GLU A 119 21.80 15.42 -20.70
C GLU A 119 21.60 13.90 -20.58
N LYS A 120 20.79 13.47 -19.60
CA LYS A 120 20.47 12.05 -19.41
C LYS A 120 19.54 11.56 -20.53
N GLY A 121 20.09 10.76 -21.45
CA GLY A 121 19.33 10.05 -22.47
C GLY A 121 19.41 10.62 -23.89
N ILE A 122 20.56 11.20 -24.26
CA ILE A 122 21.01 11.24 -25.66
C ILE A 122 21.39 9.82 -26.10
#